data_AF-A0A3C0CVM6-F1
#
_entry.id   AF-A0A3C0CVM6-F1
#
_cell.length_a   1.000
_cell.length_b   1.000
_cell.length_c   1.000
_cell.angle_alpha   90.00
_cell.angle_beta   90.00
_cell.angle_gamma   90.00
#
_symmetry.space_group_name_H-M   'P 1'
#
loop_
_entity.id
_entity.type
_entity.pdbx_description
1 polymer ?
#
loop_
_entity_poly.entity_id
_entity_poly.type
_entity_poly.pdbx_seq_one_letter_code
_entity_poly.pdbx_strand_id
1 'polypeptide(L)'
;MEQIVPRIETLVQNNTYGKFIVEPLDRGFGITLGNSLRRVLLSSIPGSAITSVKIDGILHEFAAIPGVKEDTTELLLNLKDINVKIYAEGEVAEPKTVRIDIKGAGQVTG
;
A
#
# COMPACT_ATOMS: atom_id res chain seq x y z
N MET A 1 0.23 1.88 45.67
CA MET A 1 0.83 1.18 44.52
C MET A 1 1.35 2.24 43.59
N GLU A 2 2.63 2.18 43.22
CA GLU A 2 3.24 3.14 42.31
C GLU A 2 2.57 2.99 40.93
N GLN A 3 2.01 4.08 40.40
CA GLN A 3 1.32 4.03 39.12
C GLN A 3 2.37 3.99 38.01
N ILE A 4 2.56 2.81 37.45
CA ILE A 4 3.44 2.58 36.32
C ILE A 4 2.73 3.12 35.06
N VAL A 5 3.20 4.27 34.55
CA VAL A 5 2.68 4.87 33.32
C VAL A 5 3.57 4.42 32.14
N PRO A 6 3.02 3.70 31.14
CA PRO A 6 3.79 3.32 29.96
C PRO A 6 4.26 4.54 29.16
N ARG A 7 5.53 4.54 28.74
CA ARG A 7 6.11 5.51 27.82
C ARG A 7 6.29 4.91 26.43
N ILE A 8 6.25 5.75 25.42
CA ILE A 8 6.57 5.39 24.03
C ILE A 8 7.88 6.10 23.66
N GLU A 9 8.86 5.33 23.22
CA GLU A 9 10.14 5.82 22.71
C GLU A 9 10.25 5.53 21.22
N THR A 10 10.60 6.55 20.43
CA THR A 10 10.86 6.40 18.99
C THR A 10 12.35 6.10 18.79
N LEU A 11 12.66 4.88 18.32
CA LEU A 11 14.04 4.49 18.02
C LEU A 11 14.48 4.89 16.62
N VAL A 12 13.57 4.74 15.65
CA VAL A 12 13.81 5.05 14.24
C VAL A 12 12.56 5.67 13.67
N GLN A 13 12.71 6.76 12.92
CA GLN A 13 11.63 7.33 12.13
C GLN A 13 12.22 7.89 10.84
N ASN A 14 11.77 7.35 9.72
CA ASN A 14 12.01 7.91 8.40
C ASN A 14 10.68 7.95 7.63
N ASN A 15 10.73 8.32 6.35
CA ASN A 15 9.53 8.53 5.54
C ASN A 15 8.70 7.25 5.29
N THR A 16 9.29 6.05 5.39
CA THR A 16 8.63 4.77 5.06
C THR A 16 8.64 3.75 6.20
N TYR A 17 9.38 4.01 7.27
CA TYR A 17 9.57 3.08 8.38
C TYR A 17 9.70 3.81 9.72
N GLY A 18 9.01 3.26 10.73
CA GLY A 18 9.10 3.68 12.12
C GLY A 18 9.31 2.50 13.05
N LYS A 19 10.15 2.66 14.07
CA LYS A 19 10.36 1.68 15.14
C LYS A 19 10.13 2.34 16.49
N PHE A 20 9.20 1.76 17.25
CA PHE A 20 8.77 2.28 18.54
C PHE A 20 8.95 1.22 19.63
N ILE A 21 9.34 1.66 20.83
CA ILE A 21 9.35 0.86 22.06
C ILE A 21 8.25 1.39 22.98
N VAL A 22 7.50 0.49 23.58
CA VAL A 22 6.49 0.82 24.60
C VAL A 22 6.80 0.04 25.86
N GLU A 23 7.14 0.76 26.94
CA GLU A 23 7.52 0.16 28.21
C GLU A 23 7.29 1.10 29.39
N PRO A 24 7.23 0.58 30.62
CA PRO A 24 7.00 -0.83 30.95
C PRO A 24 5.53 -1.22 30.70
N LEU A 25 5.29 -2.51 30.44
CA LEU A 25 3.96 -3.10 30.30
C LEU A 25 3.83 -4.29 31.25
N ASP A 26 2.64 -4.46 31.82
CA ASP A 26 2.32 -5.65 32.59
C ASP A 26 2.41 -6.91 31.71
N ARG A 27 2.71 -8.04 32.37
CA ARG A 27 2.82 -9.33 31.68
C ARG A 27 1.54 -9.61 30.88
N GLY A 28 1.71 -9.86 29.58
CA GLY A 28 0.60 -10.14 28.66
C GLY A 28 0.08 -8.93 27.89
N PHE A 29 0.21 -7.70 28.42
CA PHE A 29 -0.26 -6.49 27.72
C PHE A 29 0.49 -6.22 26.41
N GLY A 30 1.78 -6.59 26.33
CA GLY A 30 2.54 -6.48 25.08
C GLY A 30 1.92 -7.27 23.92
N ILE A 31 1.36 -8.45 24.18
CA ILE A 31 0.67 -9.27 23.15
C ILE A 31 -0.67 -8.66 22.79
N THR A 32 -1.46 -8.25 23.80
CA THR A 32 -2.77 -7.63 23.60
C THR A 32 -2.64 -6.35 22.75
N LEU A 33 -1.71 -5.47 23.09
CA LEU A 33 -1.48 -4.23 22.37
C LEU A 33 -0.84 -4.49 21.00
N GLY A 34 0.20 -5.32 20.93
CA GLY A 34 0.93 -5.61 19.70
C GLY A 34 0.05 -6.24 18.61
N ASN A 35 -0.78 -7.22 18.96
CA ASN A 35 -1.70 -7.85 18.01
C ASN A 35 -2.77 -6.87 17.53
N SER A 36 -3.31 -6.06 18.45
CA SER A 36 -4.32 -5.06 18.12
C SER A 36 -3.76 -3.98 17.18
N LEU A 37 -2.59 -3.42 17.51
CA LEU A 37 -1.90 -2.45 16.67
C LEU A 37 -1.54 -3.02 15.31
N ARG A 38 -0.99 -4.25 15.24
CA ARG A 38 -0.69 -4.91 13.96
C ARG A 38 -1.93 -5.01 13.07
N ARG A 39 -3.08 -5.38 13.63
CA ARG A 39 -4.33 -5.47 12.86
C ARG A 39 -4.78 -4.10 12.38
N VAL A 40 -4.81 -3.10 13.26
CA VAL A 40 -5.22 -1.73 12.91
C VAL A 40 -4.33 -1.17 11.79
N LEU A 41 -3.02 -1.31 11.91
CA LEU A 41 -2.05 -0.83 10.92
C LEU A 41 -2.18 -1.52 9.56
N LEU A 42 -2.53 -2.81 9.53
CA LEU A 42 -2.62 -3.58 8.28
C LEU A 42 -3.99 -3.52 7.60
N SER A 43 -5.08 -3.32 8.35
CA SER A 43 -6.44 -3.49 7.81
C SER A 43 -7.40 -2.31 8.01
N SER A 44 -7.01 -1.29 8.79
CA SER A 44 -7.94 -0.22 9.18
C SER A 44 -7.48 1.17 8.78
N ILE A 45 -6.30 1.30 8.16
CA ILE A 45 -5.84 2.57 7.60
C ILE A 45 -6.46 2.73 6.19
N PRO A 46 -7.21 3.82 5.92
CA PRO A 46 -7.72 4.10 4.59
C PRO A 46 -6.57 4.25 3.59
N GLY A 47 -6.69 3.60 2.44
CA GLY A 47 -5.73 3.66 1.35
C GLY A 47 -6.43 3.62 -0.01
N SER A 48 -5.64 3.79 -1.07
CA SER A 48 -6.10 3.65 -2.45
C SER A 48 -5.19 2.67 -3.17
N ALA A 49 -5.76 1.88 -4.09
CA ALA A 49 -5.03 0.93 -4.90
C ALA A 49 -5.70 0.80 -6.27
N ILE A 50 -4.95 0.31 -7.26
CA ILE A 50 -5.49 -0.01 -8.58
C ILE A 50 -6.37 -1.26 -8.46
N THR A 51 -7.67 -1.12 -8.76
CA THR A 51 -8.66 -2.20 -8.60
C THR A 51 -8.97 -2.93 -9.91
N SER A 52 -8.80 -2.26 -11.05
CA SER A 52 -9.03 -2.84 -12.38
C SER A 52 -8.13 -2.19 -13.42
N VAL A 53 -7.84 -2.95 -14.47
CA VAL A 53 -7.00 -2.52 -15.59
C VAL A 53 -7.65 -3.02 -16.88
N LYS A 54 -7.64 -2.17 -17.92
CA LYS A 54 -8.02 -2.55 -19.28
C LYS A 54 -6.85 -2.21 -20.19
N ILE A 55 -6.38 -3.20 -20.94
CA ILE A 55 -5.29 -3.05 -21.91
C ILE A 55 -5.88 -3.24 -23.30
N ASP A 56 -5.66 -2.27 -24.19
CA ASP A 56 -6.21 -2.31 -25.53
C ASP A 56 -5.60 -3.47 -26.34
N GLY A 57 -6.45 -4.26 -26.98
CA GLY A 57 -6.04 -5.43 -27.77
C GLY A 57 -5.75 -6.71 -26.96
N ILE A 58 -5.84 -6.66 -25.64
CA ILE A 58 -5.61 -7.82 -24.76
C ILE A 58 -6.94 -8.38 -24.26
N LEU A 59 -7.14 -9.68 -24.48
CA LEU A 59 -8.39 -10.37 -24.11
C LEU A 59 -8.33 -11.04 -22.73
N HIS A 60 -7.15 -11.44 -22.28
CA HIS A 60 -6.93 -12.13 -21.00
C HIS A 60 -5.54 -11.86 -20.43
N GLU A 61 -5.38 -12.11 -19.14
CA GLU A 61 -4.20 -11.82 -18.31
C GLU A 61 -2.93 -12.60 -18.68
N PHE A 62 -3.07 -13.69 -19.44
CA PHE A 62 -1.95 -14.51 -19.91
C PHE A 62 -1.45 -14.14 -21.33
N ALA A 63 -1.99 -13.10 -21.95
CA ALA A 63 -1.59 -12.72 -23.29
C ALA A 63 -0.31 -11.86 -23.28
N ALA A 64 0.51 -12.01 -24.31
CA ALA A 64 1.64 -11.11 -24.57
C ALA A 64 1.12 -9.76 -25.09
N ILE A 65 1.80 -8.68 -24.72
CA ILE A 65 1.47 -7.32 -25.17
C ILE A 65 2.36 -6.96 -26.36
N PRO A 66 1.78 -6.73 -27.56
CA PRO A 66 2.58 -6.41 -28.74
C PRO A 66 3.43 -5.14 -28.54
N GLY A 67 4.74 -5.24 -28.81
CA GLY A 67 5.67 -4.11 -28.70
C GLY A 67 6.15 -3.81 -27.28
N VAL A 68 5.77 -4.63 -26.29
CA VAL A 68 6.25 -4.54 -24.90
C VAL A 68 7.09 -5.79 -24.60
N LYS A 69 8.10 -5.64 -23.73
CA LYS A 69 9.00 -6.74 -23.38
C LYS A 69 8.38 -7.67 -22.34
N GLU A 70 7.70 -7.09 -21.36
CA GLU A 70 6.96 -7.76 -20.30
C GLU A 70 5.64 -8.35 -20.81
N ASP A 71 5.17 -9.42 -20.18
CA ASP A 71 3.82 -9.95 -20.42
C ASP A 71 2.76 -9.23 -19.58
N THR A 72 1.48 -9.56 -19.80
CA THR A 72 0.38 -8.92 -19.06
C THR A 72 0.44 -9.20 -17.56
N THR A 73 0.91 -10.38 -17.13
CA THR A 73 0.97 -10.73 -15.70
C THR A 73 2.07 -9.94 -14.99
N GLU A 74 3.24 -9.80 -15.61
CA GLU A 74 4.34 -8.98 -15.09
C GLU A 74 3.93 -7.50 -15.00
N LEU A 75 3.25 -6.98 -16.02
CA LEU A 75 2.67 -5.64 -15.97
C LEU A 75 1.68 -5.48 -14.80
N LEU A 76 0.78 -6.45 -14.60
CA LEU A 76 -0.18 -6.41 -13.50
C LEU A 76 0.48 -6.46 -12.11
N LEU A 77 1.59 -7.17 -11.96
CA LEU A 77 2.37 -7.17 -10.72
C LEU A 77 3.00 -5.79 -10.47
N ASN A 78 3.62 -5.21 -11.50
CA ASN A 78 4.19 -3.86 -11.41
C ASN A 78 3.12 -2.82 -11.04
N LEU A 79 1.90 -2.93 -11.57
CA LEU A 79 0.80 -2.05 -11.23
C LEU A 79 0.32 -2.20 -9.78
N LYS A 80 0.41 -3.40 -9.19
CA LYS A 80 0.05 -3.62 -7.77
C LYS A 80 1.02 -2.96 -6.80
N ASP A 81 2.27 -2.79 -7.20
CA ASP A 81 3.30 -2.16 -6.37
C ASP A 81 3.25 -0.62 -6.40
N ILE A 82 2.42 -0.01 -7.27
CA ILE A 82 2.28 1.44 -7.36
C ILE A 82 1.46 1.97 -6.17
N ASN A 83 2.08 2.84 -5.37
CA ASN A 83 1.39 3.60 -4.33
C ASN A 83 0.61 4.78 -4.92
N VAL A 84 -0.72 4.71 -4.88
CA VAL A 84 -1.60 5.79 -5.34
C VAL A 84 -2.31 6.47 -4.17
N LYS A 85 -2.55 7.78 -4.31
CA LYS A 85 -3.36 8.56 -3.37
C LYS A 85 -4.40 9.36 -4.13
N ILE A 86 -5.66 9.12 -3.83
CA ILE A 86 -6.77 9.90 -4.39
C ILE A 86 -7.04 11.10 -3.47
N TYR A 87 -6.89 12.30 -4.00
CA TYR A 87 -7.34 13.52 -3.36
C TYR A 87 -8.80 13.76 -3.77
N ALA A 88 -9.73 13.53 -2.85
CA ALA A 88 -11.16 13.77 -3.02
C ALA A 88 -11.72 14.43 -1.74
N GLU A 89 -12.75 15.26 -1.90
CA GLU A 89 -13.49 15.85 -0.78
C GLU A 89 -14.62 14.87 -0.38
N GLY A 90 -14.68 14.47 0.90
CA GLY A 90 -15.67 13.53 1.44
C GLY A 90 -15.06 12.24 2.04
N GLU A 91 -15.86 11.50 2.82
CA GLU A 91 -15.41 10.28 3.54
C GLU A 91 -15.18 9.07 2.63
N VAL A 92 -15.78 9.05 1.43
CA VAL A 92 -15.69 7.94 0.47
C VAL A 92 -15.25 8.49 -0.87
N ALA A 93 -14.04 8.12 -1.31
CA ALA A 93 -13.55 8.46 -2.64
C ALA A 93 -14.24 7.58 -3.68
N GLU A 94 -14.90 8.21 -4.66
CA GLU A 94 -15.41 7.49 -5.83
C GLU A 94 -14.25 6.91 -6.67
N PRO A 95 -14.45 5.76 -7.34
CA PRO A 95 -13.45 5.19 -8.25
C PRO A 95 -13.03 6.19 -9.33
N LYS A 96 -11.72 6.38 -9.51
CA LYS A 96 -11.16 7.23 -10.56
C LYS A 96 -10.44 6.40 -11.62
N THR A 97 -10.71 6.71 -12.89
CA THR A 97 -10.06 6.06 -14.03
C THR A 97 -8.92 6.92 -14.56
N VAL A 98 -7.74 6.33 -14.70
CA VAL A 98 -6.56 6.94 -15.32
C VAL A 98 -6.30 6.27 -16.67
N ARG A 99 -5.96 7.05 -17.69
CA ARG A 99 -5.60 6.55 -19.03
C ARG A 99 -4.14 6.91 -19.33
N ILE A 100 -3.38 5.91 -19.79
CA ILE A 100 -2.00 6.05 -20.24
C ILE A 100 -1.96 5.67 -21.73
N ASP A 101 -1.37 6.52 -22.57
CA ASP A 101 -1.18 6.30 -24.00
C ASP A 101 0.25 6.72 -24.37
N ILE A 102 1.06 5.77 -24.81
CA ILE A 102 2.49 5.93 -25.04
C ILE A 102 2.82 5.39 -26.43
N LYS A 103 3.67 6.13 -27.14
CA LYS A 103 4.14 5.78 -28.49
C LYS A 103 5.66 5.88 -28.57
N GLY A 104 6.26 5.00 -29.35
CA GLY A 104 7.71 4.94 -29.52
C GLY A 104 8.40 4.07 -28.47
N ALA A 105 9.70 3.88 -28.63
CA ALA A 105 10.50 3.07 -27.72
C ALA A 105 10.87 3.87 -26.46
N GLY A 106 10.74 3.26 -25.28
CA GLY A 106 11.10 3.87 -24.01
C GLY A 106 10.62 3.04 -22.83
N GLN A 107 11.10 3.38 -21.63
CA GLN A 107 10.62 2.81 -20.38
C GLN A 107 9.42 3.61 -19.87
N VAL A 108 8.35 2.92 -19.48
CA VAL A 108 7.18 3.52 -18.85
C VAL A 108 7.37 3.50 -17.33
N THR A 109 7.10 4.62 -16.66
CA THR A 109 7.24 4.78 -15.21
C THR A 109 5.92 5.26 -14.60
N GLY A 110 5.61 4.76 -13.39
CA GLY A 110 4.43 5.14 -12.60
C GLY A 110 4.72 6.20 -11.54
#